data_AF-A0A7W9UKS5-F1
#
_entry.id   AF-A0A7W9UKS5-F1
#
_cell.length_a   1.000
_cell.length_b   1.000
_cell.length_c   1.000
_cell.angle_alpha   90.00
_cell.angle_beta   90.00
_cell.angle_gamma   90.00
#
_symmetry.space_group_name_H-M   'P 1'
#
loop_
_entity.id
_entity.type
_entity.pdbx_description
1 polymer ?
#
loop_
_entity_poly.entity_id
_entity_poly.type
_entity_poly.pdbx_seq_one_letter_code
_entity_poly.pdbx_strand_id
1 'polypeptide(L)' 'MNCDEFVELVTAFLDGALDAETEQRFIEHLTLCDGCDAYLEQFRRTIRSVGELPPDSISPVARDTLLAAFRDWRH' A
#
# COMPACT_ATOMS: atom_id res chain seq x y z
N MET A 1 -9.94 -17.23 -5.15
CA MET A 1 -10.13 -17.12 -3.69
C MET A 1 -11.55 -16.66 -3.40
N ASN A 2 -12.05 -16.89 -2.20
CA ASN A 2 -13.33 -16.34 -1.72
C ASN A 2 -13.14 -15.00 -0.98
N CYS A 3 -14.24 -14.35 -0.59
CA CYS A 3 -14.20 -13.05 0.08
C CYS A 3 -13.53 -13.09 1.46
N ASP A 4 -13.68 -14.18 2.21
CA ASP A 4 -13.07 -14.32 3.54
C ASP A 4 -11.55 -14.40 3.43
N GLU A 5 -11.05 -15.25 2.53
CA GLU A 5 -9.62 -15.34 2.20
C GLU A 5 -9.07 -13.99 1.70
N PHE A 6 -9.87 -13.23 0.94
CA PHE A 6 -9.48 -11.91 0.43
C PHE A 6 -9.28 -10.94 1.58
N VAL A 7 -10.26 -10.85 2.47
CA VAL A 7 -10.22 -9.94 3.63
C VAL A 7 -9.02 -10.23 4.52
N GLU A 8 -8.68 -11.50 4.74
CA GLU A 8 -7.49 -11.89 5.53
C GLU A 8 -6.17 -11.46 4.89
N LEU A 9 -6.11 -11.39 3.55
CA LEU A 9 -4.89 -11.09 2.80
C LEU A 9 -4.73 -9.62 2.40
N VAL A 10 -5.73 -8.76 2.65
CA VAL A 10 -5.68 -7.34 2.26
C VAL A 10 -4.43 -6.62 2.76
N THR A 11 -4.05 -6.82 4.03
CA THR A 11 -2.85 -6.16 4.58
C THR A 11 -1.59 -6.67 3.92
N ALA A 12 -1.45 -8.00 3.74
CA ALA A 12 -0.28 -8.58 3.09
C ALA A 12 -0.16 -8.14 1.62
N PHE A 13 -1.28 -7.95 0.91
CA PHE A 13 -1.29 -7.36 -0.43
C PHE A 13 -0.79 -5.91 -0.42
N LEU A 14 -1.31 -5.08 0.50
CA LEU A 14 -0.91 -3.67 0.62
C LEU A 14 0.56 -3.49 1.01
N ASP A 15 1.11 -4.43 1.78
CA ASP A 15 2.52 -4.46 2.18
C ASP A 15 3.45 -5.08 1.11
N GLY A 16 2.90 -5.58 -0.01
CA GLY A 16 3.67 -6.26 -1.05
C GLY A 16 4.30 -7.58 -0.58
N ALA A 17 3.67 -8.26 0.37
CA ALA A 17 4.18 -9.45 1.04
C ALA A 17 3.58 -10.76 0.51
N LEU A 18 2.70 -10.70 -0.49
CA LEU A 18 2.16 -11.89 -1.15
C LEU A 18 3.16 -12.50 -2.13
N ASP A 19 3.13 -13.82 -2.26
CA ASP A 19 3.76 -14.49 -3.39
C ASP A 19 2.97 -14.22 -4.69
N ALA A 20 3.63 -14.38 -5.84
CA ALA A 20 3.07 -14.02 -7.14
C ALA A 20 1.78 -14.78 -7.49
N GLU A 21 1.65 -16.05 -7.09
CA GLU A 21 0.45 -16.84 -7.38
C GLU A 21 -0.74 -16.34 -6.53
N THR A 22 -0.49 -16.06 -5.26
CA THR A 22 -1.52 -15.52 -4.35
C THR A 22 -1.92 -14.10 -4.74
N GLU A 23 -0.98 -13.24 -5.11
CA GLU A 23 -1.26 -11.88 -5.59
C GLU A 23 -2.12 -11.90 -6.86
N GLN A 24 -1.81 -12.79 -7.81
CA GLN A 24 -2.60 -12.94 -9.03
C GLN A 24 -4.05 -13.34 -8.72
N ARG A 25 -4.26 -14.34 -7.85
CA ARG A 25 -5.62 -14.75 -7.43
C ARG A 25 -6.37 -13.64 -6.69
N PHE A 26 -5.66 -12.79 -5.95
CA PHE A 26 -6.19 -11.62 -5.26
C PHE A 26 -6.68 -10.56 -6.24
N ILE A 27 -5.86 -10.23 -7.24
CA ILE A 27 -6.21 -9.27 -8.30
C ILE A 27 -7.38 -9.80 -9.14
N GLU A 28 -7.38 -11.07 -9.50
CA GLU A 28 -8.50 -11.69 -10.22
C GLU A 28 -9.82 -11.56 -9.45
N HIS A 29 -9.80 -11.75 -8.14
CA HIS A 29 -10.99 -11.61 -7.30
C HIS A 29 -11.58 -10.19 -7.35
N LEU A 30 -10.74 -9.16 -7.37
CA LEU A 30 -11.19 -7.77 -7.51
C LEU A 30 -11.99 -7.53 -8.79
N THR A 31 -11.65 -8.22 -9.88
CA THR A 31 -12.39 -8.08 -11.15
C THR A 31 -13.77 -8.73 -11.14
N LEU A 32 -14.04 -9.58 -10.14
CA LEU A 32 -15.24 -10.40 -10.05
C LEU A 32 -16.16 -10.00 -8.89
N CYS A 33 -15.70 -9.15 -7.97
CA CYS A 33 -16.42 -8.81 -6.76
C CYS A 33 -16.31 -7.32 -6.39
N ASP A 34 -17.36 -6.56 -6.73
CA ASP A 34 -17.49 -5.14 -6.37
C ASP A 34 -17.40 -4.88 -4.85
N GLY A 35 -17.84 -5.84 -4.03
CA GLY A 35 -17.79 -5.74 -2.58
C GLY A 35 -16.36 -5.72 -2.03
N CYS A 36 -15.48 -6.57 -2.59
CA CYS A 36 -14.08 -6.64 -2.19
C CYS A 36 -13.26 -5.48 -2.77
N ASP A 37 -13.61 -4.97 -3.94
CA ASP A 37 -13.05 -3.71 -4.46
C ASP A 37 -13.37 -2.52 -3.54
N ALA A 38 -14.63 -2.38 -3.16
CA ALA A 38 -15.05 -1.36 -2.20
C ALA A 38 -14.38 -1.52 -0.82
N TYR A 39 -14.18 -2.76 -0.37
CA TYR A 39 -13.47 -3.05 0.88
C TYR A 39 -12.00 -2.62 0.82
N LEU A 40 -11.29 -2.95 -0.26
CA LEU A 40 -9.90 -2.52 -0.47
C LEU A 40 -9.78 -0.99 -0.50
N GLU A 41 -10.73 -0.31 -1.13
CA GLU A 41 -10.78 1.15 -1.17
C GLU A 41 -10.98 1.75 0.24
N GLN A 42 -11.74 1.11 1.13
CA GLN A 42 -11.85 1.57 2.53
C GLN A 42 -10.50 1.48 3.28
N PHE A 43 -9.73 0.40 3.07
CA PHE A 43 -8.38 0.30 3.63
C PHE A 43 -7.48 1.42 3.13
N ARG A 44 -7.43 1.65 1.81
CA ARG A 44 -6.62 2.72 1.21
C ARG A 44 -6.99 4.10 1.75
N ARG A 45 -8.28 4.38 1.94
CA ARG A 45 -8.75 5.62 2.56
C ARG A 45 -8.29 5.76 4.00
N THR A 46 -8.39 4.68 4.77
CA THR A 46 -7.95 4.66 6.18
C THR A 46 -6.45 4.91 6.28
N ILE A 47 -5.64 4.25 5.45
CA ILE A 47 -4.18 4.44 5.39
C ILE A 47 -3.84 5.88 5.04
N ARG A 48 -4.49 6.47 4.04
CA ARG A 48 -4.28 7.89 3.69
C ARG A 48 -4.63 8.82 4.84
N SER A 49 -5.79 8.65 5.46
CA SER A 49 -6.24 9.49 6.57
C SER A 49 -5.29 9.40 7.78
N VAL A 50 -4.79 8.21 8.10
CA VAL A 50 -3.81 8.03 9.18
C VAL A 50 -2.43 8.57 8.78
N GLY A 51 -2.02 8.47 7.52
CA GLY A 51 -0.77 9.02 7.00
C GLY A 51 -0.75 10.55 6.84
N GLU A 52 -1.92 11.19 6.78
CA GLU A 52 -2.07 12.65 6.79
C GLU A 52 -1.95 13.27 8.20
N LEU A 53 -2.12 12.46 9.26
CA LEU A 53 -1.71 12.88 10.59
C LEU A 53 -0.22 13.19 10.53
N PRO A 54 0.24 14.32 11.09
CA PRO A 54 1.63 14.71 10.94
C PRO A 54 2.49 13.54 11.40
N PRO A 55 3.23 12.87 10.48
CA PRO A 55 4.33 12.04 10.93
C PRO A 55 5.22 12.98 11.74
N ASP A 56 5.95 12.49 12.73
CA ASP A 56 7.07 13.26 13.26
C ASP A 56 7.88 13.73 12.06
N SER A 57 7.72 15.01 11.72
CA SER A 57 8.02 15.49 10.38
C SER A 57 9.50 15.30 10.20
N ILE A 58 9.92 14.64 9.12
CA ILE A 58 11.34 14.48 8.82
C ILE A 58 11.98 15.86 8.95
N SER A 59 13.00 15.99 9.80
CA SER A 59 13.60 17.29 10.04
C SER A 59 14.03 17.91 8.71
N PRO A 60 14.00 19.25 8.57
CA PRO A 60 14.42 19.90 7.32
C PRO A 60 15.82 19.43 6.86
N VAL A 61 16.73 19.20 7.81
CA VAL A 61 18.07 18.67 7.57
C VAL A 61 18.05 17.26 6.96
N ALA A 62 17.25 16.35 7.51
CA ALA A 62 17.12 14.99 6.99
C ALA A 62 16.51 14.98 5.59
N ARG A 63 15.50 15.84 5.34
CA ARG A 63 14.89 16.02 4.02
C ARG A 63 15.91 16.51 3.00
N ASP A 64 16.68 17.55 3.32
CA ASP A 64 17.67 18.11 2.39
C ASP A 64 18.80 17.13 2.09
N THR A 65 19.21 16.35 3.09
CA THR A 65 20.20 15.26 2.92
C THR A 65 19.70 14.19 1.94
N LEU A 66 18.44 13.74 2.09
CA LEU A 66 17.83 12.76 1.18
C LEU A 66 17.74 13.31 -0.26
N LEU A 67 17.30 14.57 -0.41
CA LEU A 67 17.20 15.21 -1.73
C LEU A 67 18.55 15.46 -2.40
N ALA A 68 19.62 15.65 -1.63
CA ALA A 68 20.97 15.72 -2.18
C ALA A 68 21.43 14.35 -2.68
N ALA A 69 21.26 13.30 -1.86
CA ALA A 69 21.62 11.93 -2.24
C ALA A 69 20.90 11.45 -3.52
N PHE A 70 19.61 11.73 -3.68
CA PHE A 70 18.87 11.38 -4.90
C PHE A 70 19.31 12.18 -6.14
N ARG A 71 19.85 13.39 -5.96
CA ARG A 71 20.37 14.21 -7.07
C ARG A 71 21.71 13.68 -7.57
N ASP A 72 22.57 13.22 -6.67
CA ASP A 72 23.90 12.70 -7.00
C ASP A 72 23.86 11.28 -7.59
N TRP A 73 22.78 10.52 -7.35
CA TRP A 73 22.62 9.14 -7.83
C TRP A 73 22.49 8.97 -9.36
N ARG A 74 22.29 10.06 -10.11
CA ARG A 74 22.22 10.02 -11.59
C ARG A 74 23.56 10.24 -12.29
N HIS A 75 24.68 10.22 -11.56
CA HIS A 75 26.04 10.29 -12.09
C HIS A 75 26.81 8.97 -11.97
#